data_AF-A0A7V9B6A7-F1
#
_entry.id   AF-A0A7V9B6A7-F1
#
_cell.length_a   1.000
_cell.length_b   1.000
_cell.length_c   1.000
_cell.angle_alpha   90.00
_cell.angle_beta   90.00
_cell.angle_gamma   90.00
#
_symmetry.space_group_name_H-M   'P 1'
#
loop_
_entity.id
_entity.type
_entity.pdbx_description
1 polymer ?
#
loop_
_entity_poly.entity_id
_entity_poly.type
_entity_poly.pdbx_seq_one_letter_code
_entity_poly.pdbx_strand_id
1 'polypeptide(L)'
;MSVFEGVVYHCWCADAAHPERPTLEVEAVLRPGDADADAGPLLLGVADYITMLGGVDKARPALDHLRAKGRITERLGVDHIAFPTWTPVADTTPPGHPPGPDADP
;
A
#
# COMPACT_ATOMS: atom_id res chain seq x y z
N MET A 1 12.31 0.62 3.74
CA MET A 1 11.37 1.75 3.95
C MET A 1 10.35 1.65 2.85
N SER A 2 9.07 1.51 3.18
CA SER A 2 8.07 1.07 2.19
C SER A 2 7.21 2.20 1.63
N VAL A 3 7.22 3.37 2.28
CA VAL A 3 6.60 4.62 1.78
C VAL A 3 7.62 5.76 1.90
N PHE A 4 7.71 6.60 0.86
CA PHE A 4 8.50 7.84 0.87
C PHE A 4 7.84 8.88 -0.03
N GLU A 5 7.63 10.10 0.48
CA GLU A 5 6.98 11.19 -0.29
C GLU A 5 5.64 10.77 -0.92
N GLY A 6 4.87 9.96 -0.19
CA GLY A 6 3.60 9.39 -0.65
C GLY A 6 3.72 8.25 -1.67
N VAL A 7 4.92 7.84 -2.08
CA VAL A 7 5.14 6.72 -3.02
C VAL A 7 5.37 5.42 -2.25
N VAL A 8 4.64 4.37 -2.64
CA VAL A 8 4.73 3.01 -2.09
C VAL A 8 5.73 2.20 -2.91
N TYR A 9 6.78 1.69 -2.25
CA TYR A 9 7.82 0.87 -2.87
C TYR A 9 7.67 -0.63 -2.59
N HIS A 10 7.07 -0.96 -1.44
CA HIS A 10 6.85 -2.34 -1.03
C HIS A 10 5.44 -2.47 -0.46
N CYS A 11 4.67 -3.41 -1.01
CA CYS A 11 3.34 -3.74 -0.55
C CYS A 11 3.04 -5.20 -0.90
N TRP A 12 1.98 -5.75 -0.31
CA TRP A 12 1.37 -6.99 -0.78
C TRP A 12 -0.11 -6.78 -1.04
N CYS A 13 -0.64 -7.60 -1.94
CA CYS A 13 -2.07 -7.60 -2.25
C CYS A 13 -2.80 -8.40 -1.18
N ALA A 14 -3.56 -7.72 -0.32
CA ALA A 14 -4.40 -8.36 0.68
C ALA A 14 -5.70 -8.90 0.06
N ASP A 15 -6.24 -8.21 -0.95
CA ASP A 15 -7.39 -8.66 -1.72
C ASP A 15 -7.28 -8.26 -3.21
N ALA A 16 -7.30 -9.28 -4.06
CA ALA A 16 -7.20 -9.17 -5.52
C ALA A 16 -8.53 -9.51 -6.25
N ALA A 17 -9.63 -9.76 -5.52
CA ALA A 17 -10.90 -10.16 -6.12
C ALA A 17 -11.46 -9.11 -7.11
N HIS A 18 -11.11 -7.84 -6.88
CA HIS A 18 -11.46 -6.70 -7.71
C HIS A 18 -10.20 -5.92 -8.11
N PRO A 19 -9.52 -6.29 -9.21
CA PRO A 19 -8.28 -5.64 -9.62
C PRO A 19 -8.40 -4.12 -9.83
N GLU A 20 -9.58 -3.64 -10.20
CA GLU A 20 -9.89 -2.21 -10.35
C GLU A 20 -10.04 -1.46 -9.01
N ARG A 21 -10.04 -2.18 -7.89
CA ARG A 21 -10.14 -1.71 -6.50
C ARG A 21 -9.36 -2.64 -5.55
N PRO A 22 -8.05 -2.81 -5.75
CA PRO A 22 -7.28 -3.76 -4.95
C PRO A 22 -7.12 -3.22 -3.52
N THR A 23 -7.12 -4.12 -2.55
CA THR A 23 -6.69 -3.78 -1.18
C THR A 23 -5.23 -4.17 -1.03
N LEU A 24 -4.41 -3.21 -0.63
CA LEU A 24 -2.98 -3.37 -0.43
C LEU A 24 -2.63 -3.13 1.03
N GLU A 25 -1.69 -3.92 1.52
CA GLU A 25 -1.10 -3.72 2.83
C GLU A 25 0.38 -3.36 2.68
N VAL A 26 0.83 -2.46 3.55
CA VAL A 26 2.15 -1.86 3.51
C VAL A 26 2.69 -1.80 4.92
N GLU A 27 3.88 -2.34 5.13
CA GLU A 27 4.61 -2.17 6.38
C GLU A 27 5.55 -0.98 6.24
N ALA A 28 5.25 0.15 6.89
CA ALA A 28 6.04 1.37 6.78
C ALA A 28 6.16 2.11 8.12
N VAL A 29 7.28 2.80 8.30
CA VAL A 29 7.42 3.84 9.32
C VAL A 29 6.96 5.15 8.69
N LEU A 30 5.83 5.68 9.16
CA LEU A 30 5.27 6.93 8.67
C LEU A 30 5.78 8.13 9.47
N ARG A 31 6.22 9.18 8.76
CA ARG A 31 6.51 10.50 9.31
C ARG A 31 5.39 11.46 8.92
N PRO A 32 5.26 12.62 9.59
CA PRO A 32 4.34 13.67 9.14
C PRO A 32 4.59 14.00 7.66
N GLY A 33 3.54 13.96 6.85
CA GLY A 33 3.61 14.17 5.40
C GLY A 33 3.87 12.91 4.55
N ASP A 34 4.10 11.73 5.13
CA ASP A 34 4.27 10.48 4.36
C ASP A 34 2.93 9.85 3.96
N ALA A 35 1.96 9.88 4.88
CA ALA A 35 0.60 9.42 4.67
C ALA A 35 -0.29 10.12 5.70
N ASP A 36 -1.00 11.16 5.29
CA ASP A 36 -2.01 11.88 6.06
C ASP A 36 -2.94 12.64 5.09
N ALA A 37 -3.95 13.33 5.62
CA ALA A 37 -4.91 14.05 4.78
C ALA A 37 -4.27 15.21 3.99
N ASP A 38 -3.16 15.76 4.47
CA ASP A 38 -2.47 16.91 3.87
C ASP A 38 -1.41 16.46 2.84
N ALA A 39 -0.83 15.27 3.01
CA ALA A 39 0.10 14.63 2.08
C ALA A 39 -0.56 14.21 0.76
N GLY A 40 -1.87 13.93 0.81
CA GLY A 40 -2.65 13.46 -0.34
C GLY A 40 -2.61 11.94 -0.51
N PRO A 41 -2.90 11.44 -1.73
CA PRO A 41 -3.03 9.99 -1.97
C PRO A 41 -1.67 9.29 -1.91
N LEU A 42 -1.68 8.04 -1.44
CA LEU A 42 -0.57 7.11 -1.63
C LEU A 42 -0.48 6.68 -3.09
N LEU A 43 0.72 6.55 -3.61
CA LEU A 43 1.00 6.31 -5.02
C LEU A 43 1.70 4.97 -5.19
N LEU A 44 1.08 4.02 -5.90
CA LEU A 44 1.72 2.77 -6.30
C LEU A 44 2.17 2.87 -7.75
N GLY A 45 3.41 2.48 -8.07
CA GLY A 45 3.87 2.43 -9.46
C GLY A 45 2.99 1.51 -10.32
N VAL A 46 2.61 1.95 -11.53
CA VAL A 46 1.84 1.12 -12.46
C VAL A 46 2.58 -0.17 -12.80
N ALA A 47 3.92 -0.13 -12.87
CA ALA A 47 4.75 -1.30 -13.11
C ALA A 47 4.66 -2.34 -11.98
N ASP A 48 4.62 -1.90 -10.71
CA ASP A 48 4.48 -2.78 -9.56
C ASP A 48 3.11 -3.43 -9.54
N TYR A 49 2.06 -2.66 -9.85
CA TYR A 49 0.71 -3.18 -10.00
C TYR A 49 0.58 -4.22 -11.12
N ILE A 50 1.20 -3.97 -12.28
CA ILE A 50 1.23 -4.95 -13.39
C ILE A 50 1.91 -6.25 -12.93
N THR A 51 3.03 -6.13 -12.22
CA THR A 51 3.77 -7.27 -11.69
C THR A 51 2.93 -8.04 -10.68
N MET A 52 2.23 -7.33 -9.79
CA MET A 52 1.34 -7.90 -8.78
C MET A 52 0.18 -8.70 -9.38
N LEU A 53 -0.40 -8.24 -10.49
CA LEU A 53 -1.45 -8.98 -11.20
C LEU A 53 -0.92 -10.12 -12.09
N GLY A 54 0.41 -10.28 -12.17
CA GLY A 54 1.05 -11.32 -12.97
C GLY A 54 1.09 -11.01 -14.47
N GLY A 55 1.20 -9.74 -14.85
CA GLY A 55 1.52 -9.31 -16.21
C GLY A 55 0.53 -8.32 -16.84
N VAL A 56 0.99 -7.66 -17.90
CA VAL A 56 0.26 -6.55 -18.55
C VAL A 56 -1.09 -6.95 -19.13
N ASP A 57 -1.23 -8.18 -19.63
CA ASP A 57 -2.48 -8.63 -20.24
C ASP A 57 -3.60 -8.78 -19.21
N LYS A 58 -3.27 -9.18 -17.98
CA LYS A 58 -4.22 -9.25 -16.86
C LYS A 58 -4.54 -7.87 -16.29
N ALA A 59 -3.56 -6.96 -16.30
CA ALA A 59 -3.72 -5.62 -15.73
C ALA A 59 -4.48 -4.65 -16.65
N ARG A 60 -4.41 -4.82 -17.98
CA ARG A 60 -4.92 -3.85 -18.96
C ARG A 60 -6.38 -3.43 -18.74
N PRO A 61 -7.35 -4.36 -18.55
CA PRO A 61 -8.75 -3.96 -18.32
C PRO A 61 -8.93 -3.12 -17.04
N ALA A 62 -8.16 -3.43 -16.00
CA ALA A 62 -8.22 -2.69 -14.74
C ALA A 62 -7.54 -1.32 -14.85
N LEU A 63 -6.42 -1.23 -15.57
CA LEU A 63 -5.74 0.04 -15.86
C LEU A 63 -6.62 0.99 -16.67
N ASP A 64 -7.37 0.47 -17.65
CA ASP A 64 -8.32 1.28 -18.42
C ASP A 64 -9.43 1.85 -17.52
N HIS A 65 -9.98 1.04 -16.61
CA HIS A 65 -10.95 1.51 -15.63
C HIS A 65 -10.36 2.54 -14.64
N LEU A 66 -9.14 2.33 -14.17
CA LEU A 66 -8.46 3.27 -13.27
C LEU A 66 -8.18 4.60 -13.96
N ARG A 67 -7.73 4.57 -15.22
CA ARG A 67 -7.51 5.77 -16.03
C ARG A 67 -8.83 6.52 -16.28
N ALA A 68 -9.90 5.81 -16.63
CA ALA A 68 -11.22 6.43 -16.81
C ALA A 68 -11.77 7.10 -15.54
N LYS A 69 -11.37 6.61 -14.35
CA LYS A 69 -11.70 7.19 -13.04
C LYS A 69 -10.74 8.30 -12.59
N GLY A 70 -9.75 8.68 -13.41
CA GLY A 70 -8.73 9.67 -13.03
C GLY A 70 -7.81 9.22 -11.90
N ARG A 71 -7.63 7.90 -11.73
CA ARG A 71 -6.79 7.31 -10.67
C ARG A 71 -5.34 7.10 -11.07
N ILE A 72 -4.99 7.33 -12.34
CA ILE A 72 -3.61 7.31 -12.81
C ILE A 72 -3.07 8.74 -12.79
N THR A 73 -1.99 8.97 -12.07
CA THR A 73 -1.31 10.27 -11.93
C THR A 73 0.15 10.13 -12.30
N GLU A 74 0.73 11.18 -12.88
CA GLU A 74 2.16 11.24 -13.12
C GLU A 74 2.86 11.84 -11.89
N ARG A 75 3.96 11.21 -11.47
CA ARG A 75 4.86 11.74 -10.43
C ARG A 75 6.29 11.37 -10.80
N LEU A 76 7.17 12.36 -10.83
CA LEU A 76 8.59 12.18 -11.21
C LEU A 76 8.76 11.51 -12.60
N GLY A 77 7.85 11.79 -13.54
CA GLY A 77 7.87 11.22 -14.90
C GLY A 77 7.44 9.75 -14.99
N VAL A 78 6.81 9.20 -13.95
CA VAL A 78 6.31 7.82 -13.90
C VAL A 78 4.83 7.79 -13.55
N ASP A 79 4.08 6.92 -14.22
CA ASP A 79 2.66 6.67 -13.94
C ASP A 79 2.48 5.90 -12.62
N HIS A 80 1.63 6.45 -11.77
CA HIS A 80 1.24 5.85 -10.49
C HIS A 80 -0.28 5.72 -10.38
N ILE A 81 -0.73 4.67 -9.69
CA ILE A 81 -2.11 4.50 -9.23
C ILE A 81 -2.24 5.21 -7.89
N ALA A 82 -3.12 6.21 -7.83
CA ALA A 82 -3.43 6.92 -6.61
C ALA A 82 -4.34 6.09 -5.70
N PHE A 83 -4.10 6.11 -4.40
CA PHE A 83 -4.88 5.54 -3.31
C PHE A 83 -5.19 6.67 -2.30
N PRO A 84 -6.38 7.30 -2.38
CA PRO A 84 -6.72 8.49 -1.59
C PRO A 84 -7.07 8.17 -0.14
N THR A 85 -7.22 6.89 0.19
CA THR A 85 -7.62 6.44 1.52
C THR A 85 -6.70 5.30 1.93
N TRP A 86 -6.23 5.37 3.16
CA TRP A 86 -5.47 4.33 3.83
C TRP A 86 -5.89 4.32 5.30
N THR A 87 -5.60 3.24 6.02
CA THR A 87 -5.96 3.11 7.43
C THR A 87 -4.88 2.31 8.15
N PRO A 88 -4.42 2.72 9.33
CA PRO A 88 -3.51 1.91 10.13
C PRO A 88 -4.18 0.57 10.48
N VAL A 89 -3.46 -0.53 10.26
CA VAL A 89 -3.84 -1.83 10.84
C VAL A 89 -3.37 -1.81 12.29
N ALA A 90 -4.26 -2.11 13.23
CA ALA A 90 -3.87 -2.19 14.64
C ALA A 90 -2.83 -3.29 14.81
N ASP A 91 -1.70 -2.98 15.46
CA ASP A 91 -0.74 -4.00 15.88
C ASP A 91 -1.46 -4.96 16.82
N THR A 92 -1.74 -6.16 16.33
CA THR A 92 -2.17 -7.27 17.18
C THR A 92 -0.95 -7.87 17.85
N THR A 93 -0.19 -7.05 18.60
CA THR A 93 0.78 -7.59 19.55
C THR A 93 -0.05 -8.27 20.64
N PRO A 94 0.05 -9.60 20.84
CA PRO A 94 -0.59 -10.23 21.99
C PRO A 94 -0.03 -9.57 23.25
N PRO A 95 -0.85 -9.22 24.25
CA PRO A 95 -0.33 -8.67 25.50
C PRO A 95 0.73 -9.63 26.04
N GLY A 96 1.93 -9.10 26.27
CA GLY A 96 3.11 -9.87 26.58
C GLY A 96 2.85 -10.91 27.66
N HIS A 97 3.32 -12.14 27.42
CA HIS A 97 3.40 -13.16 28.45
C HIS A 97 4.09 -12.53 29.68
N PRO A 98 3.45 -12.48 30.86
CA PRO A 98 4.13 -11.98 32.04
C PRO A 98 5.39 -12.83 32.27
N PRO A 99 6.50 -12.24 32.73
CA PRO A 99 7.68 -13.03 33.08
C PRO A 99 7.23 -14.11 34.07
N GLY A 100 7.47 -15.37 33.72
CA GLY A 100 7.28 -16.48 34.65
C GLY A 100 8.06 -16.19 35.93
N PRO A 101 7.53 -16.54 37.11
CA PRO A 101 8.18 -16.19 38.37
C PRO A 101 9.62 -16.71 38.32
N ASP A 102 10.54 -15.77 38.57
CA ASP A 102 11.97 -16.03 38.68
C ASP A 102 12.20 -17.36 39.40
N ALA A 103 12.87 -18.28 38.71
CA ALA A 103 13.55 -19.38 39.36
C ALA A 103 14.67 -18.75 40.20
N ASP A 104 14.37 -18.51 41.47
CA ASP A 104 15.36 -18.19 42.50
C ASP A 104 16.37 -19.37 42.57
N PRO A 105 17.67 -19.09 42.82
CA PRO A 105 18.80 -19.95 42.49
C PRO A 105 18.96 -21.21 43.35
#